data_AF-A0A740P6M3-F1
#
_entry.id   AF-A0A740P6M3-F1
#
_cell.length_a   1.000
_cell.length_b   1.000
_cell.length_c   1.000
_cell.angle_alpha   90.00
_cell.angle_beta   90.00
_cell.angle_gamma   90.00
#
_symmetry.space_group_name_H-M   'P 1'
#
loop_
_entity.id
_entity.type
_entity.pdbx_description
1 polymer ?
#
loop_
_entity_poly.entity_id
_entity_poly.type
_entity_poly.pdbx_seq_one_letter_code
_entity_poly.pdbx_strand_id
1 'polypeptide(L)'
;MKFSKFSELVNRILSNNHSHRRDMDVTIVVHSPGSIGSTPSVEVQSIHAGFDWDSGKVLIFPAQPLTTLTPEQITDITDSVRKGQSWHAYQEYKKHKEQLEKLSIELDAAKQRIAELESGSQAQKLVEAIIVAIENEQERLFDEDYLMDSKECIDVIREEVKRWNDSRAAGIRIKGE
;
A
#
# COMPACT_ATOMS: atom_id res chain seq x y z
N MET A 1 -6.24 48.77 -11.94
CA MET A 1 -5.37 49.78 -12.58
C MET A 1 -5.90 50.03 -14.00
N LYS A 2 -5.80 51.25 -14.55
CA LYS A 2 -6.19 51.53 -15.95
C LYS A 2 -5.11 51.01 -16.92
N PHE A 3 -5.50 50.65 -18.15
CA PHE A 3 -4.59 50.07 -19.14
C PHE A 3 -3.46 51.03 -19.55
N SER A 4 -3.71 52.34 -19.63
CA SER A 4 -2.69 53.34 -19.92
C SER A 4 -1.52 53.29 -18.92
N LYS A 5 -1.86 53.32 -17.62
CA LYS A 5 -0.87 53.20 -16.55
C LYS A 5 -0.15 51.85 -16.55
N PHE A 6 -0.86 50.76 -16.88
CA PHE A 6 -0.23 49.45 -17.05
C PHE A 6 0.82 49.48 -18.18
N SER A 7 0.45 50.02 -19.35
CA SER A 7 1.34 50.17 -20.50
C SER A 7 2.57 51.03 -20.18
N GLU A 8 2.40 52.14 -19.47
CA GLU A 8 3.53 52.96 -18.99
C GLU A 8 4.51 52.16 -18.13
N LEU A 9 4.01 51.32 -17.21
CA LEU A 9 4.86 50.47 -16.37
C LEU A 9 5.62 49.42 -17.18
N VAL A 10 4.96 48.78 -18.14
CA VAL A 10 5.60 47.82 -19.05
C VAL A 10 6.68 48.50 -19.90
N ASN A 11 6.36 49.65 -20.50
CA ASN A 11 7.31 50.41 -21.31
C ASN A 11 8.52 50.87 -20.49
N ARG A 12 8.32 51.24 -19.22
CA ARG A 12 9.42 51.58 -18.32
C ARG A 12 10.38 50.39 -18.10
N ILE A 13 9.85 49.17 -17.95
CA ILE A 13 10.67 47.95 -17.80
C ILE A 13 11.47 47.67 -19.08
N LEU A 14 10.85 47.82 -20.25
CA LEU A 14 11.49 47.63 -21.55
C LEU A 14 12.57 48.69 -21.83
N SER A 15 12.39 49.93 -21.35
CA SER A 15 13.35 51.02 -21.53
C SER A 15 14.58 50.95 -20.61
N ASN A 16 14.59 50.05 -19.63
CA ASN A 16 15.68 49.92 -18.68
C ASN A 16 16.78 49.00 -19.22
N ASN A 17 18.04 49.45 -19.27
CA ASN A 17 19.16 48.73 -19.90
C ASN A 17 19.42 47.28 -19.41
N HIS A 18 18.84 46.88 -18.27
CA HIS A 18 18.92 45.51 -17.76
C HIS A 18 18.04 44.50 -18.52
N SER A 19 16.98 44.93 -19.22
CA SER A 19 16.10 44.04 -19.98
C SER A 19 16.60 43.76 -21.40
N HIS A 20 17.56 44.53 -21.93
CA HIS A 20 18.07 44.34 -23.31
C HIS A 20 18.89 43.08 -23.54
N ARG A 21 19.26 42.32 -22.50
CA ARG A 21 20.10 41.13 -22.65
C ARG A 21 19.32 39.81 -22.81
N ARG A 22 18.03 39.77 -22.47
CA ARG A 22 17.20 38.56 -22.55
C ARG A 22 15.74 38.94 -22.77
N ASP A 23 15.06 38.20 -23.64
CA ASP A 23 13.60 38.24 -23.73
C ASP A 23 13.01 37.84 -22.36
N MET A 24 11.99 38.55 -21.90
CA MET A 24 11.44 38.40 -20.55
C MET A 24 10.10 37.67 -20.60
N ASP A 25 9.98 36.58 -19.84
CA ASP A 25 8.71 35.89 -19.66
C ASP A 25 7.74 36.72 -18.80
N VAL A 26 6.48 36.76 -19.20
CA VAL A 26 5.40 37.40 -18.43
C VAL A 26 4.72 36.33 -17.57
N THR A 27 4.79 36.49 -16.25
CA THR A 27 4.20 35.55 -15.29
C THR A 27 3.26 36.24 -14.30
N ILE A 28 2.28 35.48 -13.80
CA ILE A 28 1.36 35.88 -12.74
C ILE A 28 1.83 35.23 -11.43
N VAL A 29 2.07 36.05 -10.40
CA VAL A 29 2.51 35.56 -9.09
C VAL A 29 1.43 34.74 -8.41
N VAL A 30 1.79 33.56 -7.90
CA VAL A 30 0.95 32.72 -7.06
C VAL A 30 1.24 33.03 -5.60
N HIS A 31 0.20 33.34 -4.83
CA HIS A 31 0.36 33.57 -3.41
C HIS A 31 0.58 32.24 -2.68
N SER A 32 1.83 31.97 -2.27
CA SER A 32 2.22 30.76 -1.54
C SER A 32 2.97 31.13 -0.25
N PRO A 33 2.27 31.35 0.87
CA PRO A 33 2.89 31.66 2.15
C PRO A 33 3.92 30.61 2.57
N GLY A 34 5.10 31.04 3.02
CA GLY A 34 6.15 30.14 3.49
C GLY A 34 6.99 29.47 2.39
N SER A 35 6.80 29.82 1.11
CA SER A 35 7.69 29.34 0.05
C SER A 35 9.11 29.90 0.22
N ILE A 36 10.12 29.04 0.15
CA ILE A 36 11.54 29.43 0.15
C ILE A 36 12.06 29.29 -1.27
N GLY A 37 12.66 30.35 -1.82
CA GLY A 37 13.23 30.36 -3.16
C GLY A 37 12.62 31.43 -4.06
N SER A 38 12.64 31.18 -5.37
CA SER A 38 12.09 32.07 -6.39
C SER A 38 10.59 32.29 -6.17
N THR A 39 10.10 33.48 -6.51
CA THR A 39 8.68 33.83 -6.41
C THR A 39 7.83 32.85 -7.23
N PRO A 40 6.94 32.06 -6.59
CA PRO A 40 6.11 31.12 -7.32
C PRO A 40 5.19 31.91 -8.27
N SER A 41 5.18 31.51 -9.54
CA SER A 41 4.44 32.20 -10.59
C SER A 41 4.04 31.24 -11.70
N VAL A 42 3.02 31.62 -12.46
CA VAL A 42 2.50 30.88 -13.62
C VAL A 42 2.63 31.75 -14.85
N GLU A 43 3.12 31.19 -15.95
CA GLU A 43 3.27 31.90 -17.23
C GLU A 43 1.92 32.39 -17.79
N VAL A 44 1.97 33.51 -18.50
CA VAL A 44 0.83 34.03 -19.27
C VAL A 44 0.80 33.35 -20.63
N GLN A 45 -0.30 32.67 -20.94
CA GLN A 45 -0.52 32.02 -22.23
C GLN A 45 -1.03 33.01 -23.28
N SER A 46 -1.97 33.89 -22.91
CA SER A 46 -2.55 34.84 -23.87
C SER A 46 -3.14 36.08 -23.19
N ILE A 47 -3.24 37.17 -23.96
CA ILE A 47 -3.81 38.44 -23.52
C ILE A 47 -4.82 38.90 -24.57
N HIS A 48 -6.03 39.23 -24.13
CA HIS A 48 -7.12 39.65 -25.02
C HIS A 48 -7.81 40.91 -24.49
N ALA A 49 -8.33 41.73 -25.40
CA ALA A 49 -9.32 42.73 -25.03
C ALA A 49 -10.66 42.02 -24.77
N GLY A 50 -11.36 42.41 -23.70
CA GLY A 50 -12.68 41.88 -23.40
C GLY A 50 -13.71 42.27 -24.46
N PHE A 51 -14.66 41.37 -24.71
CA PHE A 51 -15.73 41.54 -25.69
C PHE A 51 -17.10 41.53 -25.00
N ASP A 52 -18.08 42.25 -25.56
CA ASP A 52 -19.44 42.37 -25.05
C ASP A 52 -19.48 42.79 -23.56
N TRP A 53 -19.82 41.86 -22.66
CA TRP A 53 -19.91 42.05 -21.20
C TRP A 53 -18.58 42.40 -20.53
N ASP A 54 -17.47 42.11 -21.20
CA ASP A 54 -16.12 42.43 -20.74
C ASP A 54 -15.50 43.64 -21.44
N SER A 55 -16.29 44.39 -22.22
CA SER A 55 -15.82 45.59 -22.90
C SER A 55 -15.13 46.57 -21.93
N GLY A 56 -13.98 47.09 -22.34
CA GLY A 56 -13.13 47.96 -21.53
C GLY A 56 -12.20 47.25 -20.53
N LYS A 57 -12.18 45.91 -20.51
CA LYS A 57 -11.22 45.11 -19.75
C LYS A 57 -10.13 44.53 -20.65
N VAL A 58 -8.96 44.27 -20.07
CA VAL A 58 -7.91 43.45 -20.68
C VAL A 58 -7.82 42.18 -19.84
N LEU A 59 -8.00 41.03 -20.50
CA LEU A 59 -8.02 39.71 -19.91
C LEU A 59 -6.67 39.04 -20.14
N ILE A 60 -6.05 38.56 -19.06
CA ILE A 60 -4.77 37.85 -19.09
C ILE A 60 -5.07 36.41 -18.68
N PHE A 61 -4.78 35.47 -19.56
CA PHE A 61 -5.02 34.04 -19.35
C PHE A 61 -3.70 33.35 -19.00
N PRO A 62 -3.56 32.86 -17.76
CA PRO A 62 -2.40 32.05 -17.38
C PRO A 62 -2.43 30.67 -18.06
N ALA A 63 -1.26 30.07 -18.24
CA ALA A 63 -1.11 28.71 -18.78
C ALA A 63 -1.76 27.64 -17.87
N GLN A 64 -1.89 27.93 -16.58
CA GLN A 64 -2.64 27.11 -15.63
C GLN A 64 -3.79 27.94 -15.03
N PRO A 65 -5.03 27.42 -15.03
CA PRO A 65 -6.18 28.16 -14.52
C PRO A 65 -6.05 28.43 -13.02
N LEU A 66 -6.26 29.68 -12.63
CA LEU A 66 -6.23 30.10 -11.24
C LEU A 66 -7.65 30.07 -10.67
N THR A 67 -7.80 29.49 -9.47
CA THR A 67 -9.09 29.40 -8.76
C THR A 67 -9.05 30.25 -7.50
N THR A 68 -10.12 30.98 -7.24
CA THR A 68 -10.30 31.71 -5.98
C THR A 68 -10.80 30.76 -4.91
N LEU A 69 -10.10 30.69 -3.78
CA LEU A 69 -10.55 29.96 -2.60
C LEU A 69 -11.32 30.91 -1.67
N THR A 70 -12.37 30.41 -1.03
CA THR A 70 -13.07 31.15 0.03
C THR A 70 -12.21 31.19 1.30
N PRO A 71 -12.39 32.19 2.20
CA PRO A 71 -11.68 32.22 3.47
C PRO A 71 -11.84 30.94 4.29
N GLU A 72 -13.03 30.33 4.26
CA GLU A 72 -13.32 29.04 4.93
C GLU A 72 -12.49 27.89 4.34
N GLN A 73 -12.41 27.81 3.00
CA GLN A 73 -11.57 26.81 2.34
C GLN A 73 -10.08 27.00 2.66
N ILE A 74 -9.63 28.26 2.78
CA ILE A 74 -8.24 28.56 3.16
C ILE A 74 -7.97 28.10 4.60
N THR A 75 -8.90 28.31 5.53
CA THR A 75 -8.75 27.83 6.92
C THR A 75 -8.71 26.32 6.99
N ASP A 76 -9.60 25.63 6.28
CA ASP A 76 -9.65 24.17 6.26
C ASP A 76 -8.37 23.56 5.68
N ILE A 77 -7.87 24.13 4.58
CA ILE A 77 -6.60 23.69 3.97
C ILE A 77 -5.44 23.94 4.93
N THR A 78 -5.40 25.12 5.56
CA THR A 78 -4.31 25.48 6.49
C THR A 78 -4.31 24.54 7.70
N ASP A 79 -5.48 24.25 8.26
CA ASP A 79 -5.61 23.31 9.39
C ASP A 79 -5.23 21.88 9.00
N SER A 80 -5.62 21.44 7.81
CA SER A 80 -5.26 20.12 7.27
C SER A 80 -3.75 19.98 7.05
N VAL A 81 -3.12 20.95 6.39
CA VAL A 81 -1.66 20.98 6.17
C VAL A 81 -0.93 21.04 7.51
N ARG A 82 -1.40 21.87 8.44
CA ARG A 82 -0.81 21.99 9.78
C ARG A 82 -0.89 20.68 10.55
N LYS A 83 -2.02 19.97 10.49
CA LYS A 83 -2.17 18.64 11.10
C LYS A 83 -1.19 17.66 10.46
N GLY A 84 -1.17 17.57 9.13
CA GLY A 84 -0.31 16.64 8.38
C GLY A 84 1.20 16.91 8.50
N GLN A 85 1.62 18.17 8.67
CA GLN A 85 3.03 18.55 8.83
C GLN A 85 3.47 18.70 10.29
N SER A 86 2.58 18.51 11.26
CA SER A 86 2.94 18.63 12.66
C SER A 86 3.86 17.49 13.11
N TRP A 87 4.77 17.80 14.02
CA TRP A 87 5.56 16.79 14.75
C TRP A 87 4.70 15.70 15.38
N HIS A 88 3.47 16.04 15.80
CA HIS A 88 2.52 15.10 16.38
C HIS A 88 2.01 14.08 15.37
N ALA A 89 1.72 14.48 14.12
CA ALA A 89 1.36 13.53 13.07
C ALA A 89 2.52 12.57 12.75
N TYR A 90 3.77 13.07 12.79
CA TYR A 90 4.94 12.20 12.66
C TYR A 90 5.09 11.22 13.83
N GLN A 91 4.86 11.67 15.07
CA GLN A 91 4.88 10.79 16.24
C GLN A 91 3.81 9.70 16.18
N GLU A 92 2.59 10.05 15.77
CA GLU A 92 1.51 9.08 15.60
C GLU A 92 1.84 8.08 14.49
N TYR A 93 2.33 8.56 13.34
CA TYR A 93 2.81 7.70 12.26
C TYR A 93 3.89 6.72 12.74
N LYS A 94 4.87 7.22 13.50
CA LYS A 94 5.94 6.38 14.05
C LYS A 94 5.37 5.29 14.97
N LYS A 95 4.45 5.65 15.87
CA LYS A 95 3.79 4.69 16.77
C LYS A 95 3.00 3.64 15.99
N HIS A 96 2.24 4.04 14.99
CA HIS A 96 1.48 3.11 14.15
C HIS A 96 2.39 2.17 13.35
N LYS A 97 3.52 2.69 12.84
CA LYS A 97 4.52 1.88 12.14
C LYS A 97 5.15 0.83 13.06
N GLU A 98 5.50 1.20 14.28
CA GLU A 98 6.03 0.26 15.30
C GLU A 98 4.99 -0.83 15.65
N GLN A 99 3.72 -0.47 15.75
CA GLN A 99 2.64 -1.44 15.98
C GLN A 99 2.48 -2.41 14.80
N LEU A 100 2.51 -1.91 13.57
CA LEU A 100 2.44 -2.75 12.36
C LEU A 100 3.60 -3.74 12.28
N GLU A 101 4.81 -3.29 12.59
CA GLU A 101 6.00 -4.15 12.61
C GLU A 101 5.86 -5.26 13.66
N LYS A 102 5.39 -4.91 14.87
CA LYS A 102 5.13 -5.90 15.93
C LYS A 102 4.06 -6.92 15.50
N LEU A 103 2.94 -6.47 14.94
CA LEU A 103 1.89 -7.35 14.46
C LEU A 103 2.37 -8.24 13.31
N SER A 104 3.22 -7.73 12.42
CA SER A 104 3.81 -8.51 11.32
C SER A 104 4.65 -9.66 11.87
N ILE A 105 5.49 -9.41 12.87
CA ILE A 105 6.32 -10.44 13.52
C ILE A 105 5.43 -11.49 14.20
N GLU A 106 4.40 -11.07 14.93
CA GLU A 106 3.46 -11.98 15.57
C GLU A 106 2.70 -12.85 14.56
N LEU A 107 2.30 -12.26 13.44
CA LEU A 107 1.61 -12.96 12.34
C LEU A 107 2.53 -13.99 11.68
N ASP A 108 3.79 -13.65 11.41
CA ASP A 108 4.76 -14.58 10.83
C ASP A 108 5.10 -15.72 11.80
N ALA A 109 5.25 -15.42 13.10
CA ALA A 109 5.44 -16.45 14.13
C ALA A 109 4.22 -17.37 14.25
N ALA A 110 3.01 -16.83 14.15
CA ALA A 110 1.78 -17.63 14.17
C ALA A 110 1.68 -18.53 12.92
N LYS A 111 2.02 -18.01 11.74
CA LYS A 111 2.09 -18.80 10.50
C LYS A 111 3.10 -19.94 10.59
N GLN A 112 4.29 -19.69 11.14
CA GLN A 112 5.30 -20.73 11.34
C GLN A 112 4.78 -21.84 12.28
N ARG A 113 4.16 -21.47 13.40
CA ARG A 113 3.55 -22.45 14.33
C ARG A 113 2.47 -23.28 13.66
N ILE A 114 1.64 -22.68 12.80
CA ILE A 114 0.63 -23.43 12.05
C ILE A 114 1.31 -24.43 11.10
N ALA A 115 2.30 -24.00 10.33
CA ALA A 115 3.03 -24.89 9.42
C ALA A 115 3.77 -26.04 10.15
N GLU A 116 4.31 -25.77 11.34
CA GLU A 116 4.91 -26.81 12.21
C GLU A 116 3.86 -27.82 12.69
N LEU A 117 2.67 -27.36 13.11
CA LEU A 117 1.58 -28.23 13.53
C LEU A 117 1.02 -29.06 12.36
N GLU A 118 0.91 -28.48 11.17
CA GLU A 118 0.48 -29.17 9.95
C GLU A 118 1.49 -30.24 9.52
N SER A 119 2.79 -29.93 9.48
CA SER A 119 3.84 -30.91 9.14
C SER A 119 4.05 -31.97 10.24
N GLY A 120 3.81 -31.60 11.50
CA GLY A 120 3.86 -32.47 12.67
C GLY A 120 2.61 -33.33 12.87
N SER A 121 1.57 -33.14 12.06
CA SER A 121 0.30 -33.86 12.15
C SER A 121 0.53 -35.37 12.05
N GLN A 122 0.52 -36.04 13.20
CA GLN A 122 0.55 -37.51 13.28
C GLN A 122 -0.62 -38.14 12.53
N ALA A 123 -1.73 -37.41 12.39
CA ALA A 123 -2.89 -37.85 11.62
C ALA A 123 -2.56 -37.97 10.13
N GLN A 124 -1.82 -37.03 9.54
CA GLN A 124 -1.42 -37.10 8.13
C GLN A 124 -0.48 -38.28 7.87
N LYS A 125 0.52 -38.46 8.73
CA LYS A 125 1.46 -39.59 8.65
C LYS A 125 0.75 -40.94 8.80
N LEU A 126 -0.27 -41.02 9.67
CA LEU A 126 -1.06 -42.23 9.85
C LEU A 126 -1.93 -42.52 8.62
N VAL A 127 -2.59 -41.50 8.06
CA VAL A 127 -3.40 -41.65 6.84
C VAL A 127 -2.53 -42.14 5.68
N GLU A 128 -1.36 -41.57 5.49
CA GLU A 128 -0.43 -41.95 4.42
C GLU A 128 0.09 -43.38 4.61
N ALA A 129 0.44 -43.77 5.84
CA ALA A 129 0.85 -45.14 6.14
C ALA A 129 -0.27 -46.17 5.88
N ILE A 130 -1.52 -45.83 6.22
CA ILE A 130 -2.68 -46.70 5.96
C ILE A 130 -2.93 -46.85 4.45
N ILE A 131 -2.86 -45.76 3.67
CA ILE A 131 -3.03 -45.81 2.22
C ILE A 131 -1.98 -46.72 1.59
N VAL A 132 -0.70 -46.55 1.93
CA VAL A 132 0.40 -47.37 1.40
C VAL A 132 0.21 -48.85 1.77
N ALA A 133 -0.23 -49.15 3.00
CA ALA A 133 -0.50 -50.52 3.42
C ALA A 133 -1.64 -51.16 2.61
N ILE A 134 -2.70 -50.39 2.33
CA ILE A 134 -3.82 -50.85 1.50
C ILE A 134 -3.35 -51.08 0.06
N GLU A 135 -2.62 -50.13 -0.53
CA GLU A 135 -2.14 -50.22 -1.91
C GLU A 135 -1.23 -51.44 -2.11
N ASN A 136 -0.28 -51.67 -1.21
CA ASN A 136 0.60 -52.85 -1.26
C ASN A 136 -0.18 -54.16 -1.17
N GLU A 137 -1.20 -54.22 -0.31
CA GLU A 137 -2.02 -55.43 -0.17
C GLU A 137 -2.92 -55.64 -1.38
N GLN A 138 -3.45 -54.57 -1.99
CA GLN A 138 -4.16 -54.65 -3.26
C GLN A 138 -3.24 -55.18 -4.38
N GLU A 139 -2.00 -54.70 -4.49
CA GLU A 139 -1.04 -55.18 -5.49
C GLU A 139 -0.69 -56.66 -5.28
N ARG A 140 -0.47 -57.08 -4.03
CA ARG A 140 -0.26 -58.51 -3.66
C ARG A 140 -1.44 -59.39 -4.07
N LEU A 141 -2.66 -58.91 -3.90
CA LEU A 141 -3.90 -59.63 -4.21
C LEU A 141 -4.28 -59.56 -5.69
N PHE A 142 -3.67 -58.67 -6.48
CA PHE A 142 -3.87 -58.61 -7.93
C PHE A 142 -3.11 -59.72 -8.68
N ASP A 143 -2.02 -60.24 -8.08
CA ASP A 143 -1.21 -61.31 -8.66
C ASP A 143 -1.70 -62.73 -8.31
N GLU A 144 -2.58 -62.87 -7.31
CA GLU A 144 -3.25 -64.12 -6.95
C GLU A 144 -4.76 -64.01 -7.27
N ASP A 145 -5.41 -65.10 -7.70
CA ASP A 145 -6.84 -65.14 -8.06
C ASP A 145 -7.75 -65.08 -6.79
N TYR A 146 -7.49 -64.09 -5.93
CA TYR A 146 -7.96 -63.98 -4.55
C TYR A 146 -8.95 -62.81 -4.42
N LEU A 147 -10.25 -63.13 -4.46
CA LEU A 147 -11.33 -62.19 -4.17
C LEU A 147 -11.36 -61.89 -2.65
N MET A 148 -10.69 -60.84 -2.20
CA MET A 148 -10.69 -60.46 -0.78
C MET A 148 -12.02 -59.85 -0.34
N ASP A 149 -12.59 -60.36 0.76
CA ASP A 149 -13.79 -59.81 1.40
C ASP A 149 -13.44 -58.47 2.11
N SER A 150 -14.30 -57.47 1.94
CA SER A 150 -14.31 -56.20 2.69
C SER A 150 -14.02 -56.34 4.20
N LYS A 151 -14.38 -57.47 4.81
CA LYS A 151 -14.14 -57.78 6.22
C LYS A 151 -12.67 -58.01 6.55
N GLU A 152 -11.91 -58.71 5.70
CA GLU A 152 -10.47 -58.94 5.92
C GLU A 152 -9.70 -57.62 5.80
N CYS A 153 -10.08 -56.75 4.88
CA CYS A 153 -9.47 -55.42 4.73
C CYS A 153 -9.69 -54.55 5.99
N ILE A 154 -10.89 -54.60 6.58
CA ILE A 154 -11.20 -53.90 7.84
C ILE A 154 -10.39 -54.46 9.01
N ASP A 155 -10.15 -55.77 9.05
CA ASP A 155 -9.42 -56.41 10.14
C ASP A 155 -7.92 -56.07 10.08
N VAL A 156 -7.32 -56.00 8.88
CA VAL A 156 -5.93 -55.52 8.69
C VAL A 156 -5.77 -54.07 9.16
N ILE A 157 -6.71 -53.19 8.82
CA ILE A 157 -6.71 -51.79 9.28
C ILE A 157 -6.80 -51.73 10.81
N ARG A 158 -7.65 -52.57 11.41
CA ARG A 158 -7.82 -52.61 12.87
C ARG A 158 -6.56 -53.11 13.59
N GLU A 159 -5.88 -54.10 13.04
CA GLU A 159 -4.62 -54.62 13.59
C GLU A 159 -3.49 -53.60 13.53
N GLU A 160 -3.32 -52.89 12.41
CA GLU A 160 -2.26 -51.88 12.30
C GLU A 160 -2.54 -50.64 13.16
N VAL A 161 -3.81 -50.23 13.30
CA VAL A 161 -4.20 -49.19 14.27
C VAL A 161 -3.86 -49.62 15.71
N LYS A 162 -4.08 -50.89 16.05
CA LYS A 162 -3.74 -51.41 17.38
C LYS A 162 -2.22 -51.44 17.59
N ARG A 163 -1.46 -51.94 16.62
CA ARG A 163 0.00 -52.03 16.66
C ARG A 163 0.66 -50.65 16.81
N TRP A 164 0.08 -49.63 16.16
CA TRP A 164 0.50 -48.24 16.32
C TRP A 164 0.24 -47.69 17.73
N ASN A 165 -0.96 -47.94 18.28
CA ASN A 165 -1.29 -47.55 19.65
C ASN A 165 -0.40 -48.22 20.70
N ASP A 166 -0.08 -49.50 20.51
CA ASP A 166 0.81 -50.26 21.40
C ASP A 166 2.26 -49.74 21.33
N SER A 167 2.74 -49.38 20.13
CA SER A 167 4.06 -48.75 19.94
C SER A 167 4.14 -47.37 20.60
N ARG A 168 3.04 -46.60 20.54
CA ARG A 168 2.90 -45.31 21.24
C ARG A 168 2.89 -45.48 22.76
N ALA A 169 2.23 -46.51 23.28
CA ALA A 169 2.24 -46.83 24.71
C ALA A 169 3.62 -47.29 25.21
N ALA A 170 4.36 -48.04 24.38
CA ALA A 170 5.73 -48.48 24.68
C ALA A 170 6.76 -47.34 24.61
N GLY A 171 6.54 -46.31 23.78
CA GLY A 171 7.40 -45.12 23.67
C GLY A 171 7.27 -44.12 24.83
N ILE A 172 6.25 -44.24 25.69
CA ILE A 172 6.10 -43.42 26.90
C ILE A 172 6.80 -44.12 28.07
N ARG A 173 8.14 -44.22 28.00
CA ARG A 173 9.02 -44.41 29.16
C ARG A 173 10.00 -43.26 29.22
N ILE A 174 9.49 -42.09 29.56
CA ILE A 174 10.33 -41.01 30.08
C ILE A 174 10.68 -41.44 31.51
N LYS A 175 11.91 -41.92 31.72
CA LYS A 175 12.53 -41.96 33.04
C LYS A 175 12.62 -40.51 33.52
N GLY A 176 11.80 -40.14 34.50
CA GLY A 176 12.08 -39.00 35.34
C GLY A 176 13.06 -39.42 36.42
N GLU A 177 14.30 -38.94 36.29
CA GLU A 177 15.14 -38.50 37.42
C GLU A 177 15.32 -36.99 37.29
#